data_AF-A0A0A9GDQ3-F1
#
_entry.id   AF-A0A0A9GDQ3-F1
#
_cell.length_a   1.000
_cell.length_b   1.000
_cell.length_c   1.000
_cell.angle_alpha   90.00
_cell.angle_beta   90.00
_cell.angle_gamma   90.00
#
_symmetry.space_group_name_H-M   'P 1'
#
loop_
_entity.id
_entity.type
_entity.pdbx_description
1 polymer ?
#
loop_
_entity_poly.entity_id
_entity_poly.type
_entity_poly.pdbx_seq_one_letter_code
_entity_poly.pdbx_strand_id
1 'polypeptide(L)'
;MIQLEGSGNRPLDPVAMEKTKSAFLLKIGESLEDQGMFVSASEDEVNVLTSGYSFLLKIFHERGLMQKQAGDVNTQNAPSEDKMLFLRSQHSSMINGLHGRFQMYGPVVR
;
A
#
# COMPACT_ATOMS: atom_id res chain seq x y z
N MET A 1 3.61 2.67 -0.40
CA MET A 1 2.35 2.36 -1.11
C MET A 1 2.59 2.58 -2.58
N ILE A 2 2.25 1.60 -3.42
CA ILE A 2 2.33 1.67 -4.88
C ILE A 2 0.91 1.54 -5.44
N GLN A 3 0.55 2.37 -6.40
CA GLN A 3 -0.72 2.28 -7.12
C GLN A 3 -0.45 1.74 -8.53
N LEU A 4 -1.19 0.70 -8.93
CA LEU A 4 -1.11 0.13 -10.26
C LEU A 4 -2.11 0.82 -11.21
N GLU A 5 -1.66 1.24 -12.39
CA GLU A 5 -2.49 1.87 -13.43
C GLU A 5 -3.70 1.02 -13.83
N GLY A 6 -4.90 1.60 -13.94
CA GLY A 6 -6.12 0.86 -14.25
C GLY A 6 -6.01 0.06 -15.56
N SER A 7 -6.00 -1.27 -15.47
CA SER A 7 -5.97 -2.16 -16.62
C SER A 7 -7.30 -2.90 -16.81
N GLY A 8 -7.71 -3.10 -18.08
CA GLY A 8 -8.97 -3.77 -18.42
C GLY A 8 -8.99 -5.27 -18.10
N ASN A 9 -7.83 -5.90 -17.93
CA ASN A 9 -7.68 -7.35 -17.75
C ASN A 9 -7.61 -7.79 -16.28
N ARG A 10 -8.08 -6.95 -15.34
CA ARG A 10 -7.98 -7.28 -13.91
C ARG A 10 -9.03 -8.30 -13.49
N PRO A 11 -8.67 -9.27 -12.62
CA PRO A 11 -9.64 -10.22 -12.07
C PRO A 11 -10.79 -9.51 -11.38
N LEU A 12 -12.00 -10.07 -11.49
CA LEU A 12 -13.17 -9.61 -10.72
C LEU A 12 -13.24 -10.27 -9.34
N ASP A 13 -12.65 -11.46 -9.22
CA ASP A 13 -12.59 -12.22 -7.98
C ASP A 13 -11.58 -11.59 -7.00
N PRO A 14 -11.97 -11.32 -5.74
CA PRO A 14 -11.10 -10.68 -4.76
C PRO A 14 -9.88 -11.53 -4.41
N VAL A 15 -9.98 -12.86 -4.38
CA VAL A 15 -8.84 -13.75 -4.08
C VAL A 15 -7.83 -13.71 -5.22
N ALA A 16 -8.30 -13.75 -6.47
CA ALA A 16 -7.45 -13.57 -7.64
C ALA A 16 -6.81 -12.18 -7.68
N MET A 17 -7.50 -11.14 -7.19
CA MET A 17 -6.95 -9.78 -7.08
C MET A 17 -5.77 -9.73 -6.10
N GLU A 18 -5.92 -10.26 -4.88
CA GLU A 18 -4.84 -10.27 -3.89
C GLU A 18 -3.64 -11.07 -4.41
N LYS A 19 -3.86 -12.27 -4.97
CA LYS A 19 -2.78 -13.05 -5.60
C LYS A 19 -2.07 -12.30 -6.72
N THR A 20 -2.82 -11.51 -7.49
CA THR A 20 -2.24 -10.67 -8.54
C THR A 20 -1.36 -9.58 -7.92
N LYS A 21 -1.80 -8.92 -6.84
CA LYS A 21 -0.97 -7.95 -6.11
C LYS A 21 0.32 -8.61 -5.58
N SER A 22 0.22 -9.79 -4.96
CA SER A 22 1.38 -10.56 -4.50
C SER A 22 2.33 -10.88 -5.64
N ALA A 23 1.82 -11.34 -6.79
CA ALA A 23 2.65 -11.64 -7.96
C ALA A 23 3.38 -10.39 -8.50
N PHE A 24 2.73 -9.23 -8.52
CA PHE A 24 3.38 -7.98 -8.89
C PHE A 24 4.46 -7.58 -7.88
N LEU A 25 4.18 -7.68 -6.59
CA LEU A 25 5.14 -7.39 -5.53
C LEU A 25 6.38 -8.28 -5.63
N LEU A 26 6.20 -9.59 -5.83
CA LEU A 26 7.29 -10.53 -6.02
C LEU A 26 8.14 -10.16 -7.24
N LYS A 27 7.52 -9.84 -8.38
CA LYS A 27 8.26 -9.45 -9.58
C LYS A 27 9.06 -8.16 -9.39
N ILE A 28 8.53 -7.20 -8.65
CA ILE A 28 9.25 -5.98 -8.27
C ILE A 28 10.41 -6.33 -7.34
N GLY A 29 10.18 -7.20 -6.35
CA GLY A 29 11.20 -7.67 -5.42
C GLY A 29 12.39 -8.33 -6.14
N GLU A 30 12.11 -9.30 -7.02
CA GLU A 30 13.14 -9.95 -7.86
C GLU A 30 13.93 -8.91 -8.67
N SER A 31 13.24 -7.97 -9.31
CA SER A 31 13.91 -6.93 -10.12
C SER A 31 14.80 -6.00 -9.28
N LEU A 32 14.48 -5.77 -8.01
CA LEU A 32 15.28 -4.96 -7.11
C LEU A 32 16.46 -5.75 -6.53
N GLU A 33 16.27 -7.05 -6.28
CA GLU A 33 17.33 -7.98 -5.90
C GLU A 33 18.37 -8.11 -7.03
N ASP A 34 17.93 -8.20 -8.29
CA ASP A 34 18.80 -8.17 -9.48
C ASP A 34 19.63 -6.89 -9.58
N GLN A 35 19.16 -5.78 -8.99
CA GLN A 35 19.88 -4.50 -8.91
C GLN A 35 20.82 -4.41 -7.69
N GLY A 36 20.94 -5.48 -6.90
CA GLY A 36 21.81 -5.56 -5.73
C GLY A 36 21.20 -5.03 -4.43
N MET A 37 19.88 -4.84 -4.37
CA MET A 37 19.19 -4.51 -3.13
C MET A 37 18.86 -5.77 -2.33
N PHE A 38 18.87 -5.68 -1.00
CA PHE A 38 18.42 -6.79 -0.16
C PHE A 38 16.90 -6.77 -0.06
N VAL A 39 16.26 -7.83 -0.52
CA VAL A 39 14.80 -7.92 -0.54
C VAL A 39 14.33 -9.08 0.33
N SER A 40 13.29 -8.83 1.14
CA SER A 40 12.59 -9.85 1.90
C SER A 40 11.11 -9.80 1.54
N ALA A 41 10.60 -10.83 0.89
CA ALA A 41 9.22 -10.92 0.43
C ALA A 41 8.37 -11.81 1.34
N SER A 42 7.15 -11.36 1.62
CA SER A 42 6.03 -12.10 2.20
C SER A 42 4.88 -12.15 1.19
N GLU A 43 3.78 -12.84 1.52
CA GLU A 43 2.61 -12.96 0.63
C GLU A 43 1.99 -11.59 0.28
N ASP A 44 1.94 -10.66 1.25
CA ASP A 44 1.24 -9.38 1.09
C ASP A 44 2.16 -8.15 1.04
N GLU A 45 3.46 -8.34 1.29
CA GLU A 45 4.39 -7.23 1.45
C GLU A 45 5.83 -7.58 1.07
N VAL A 46 6.56 -6.58 0.58
CA VAL A 46 7.97 -6.70 0.23
C VAL A 46 8.76 -5.65 0.98
N ASN A 47 9.72 -6.09 1.78
CA ASN A 47 10.68 -5.24 2.46
C ASN A 47 11.94 -5.11 1.61
N VAL A 48 12.35 -3.87 1.35
CA VAL A 48 13.57 -3.55 0.59
C VAL A 48 14.52 -2.81 1.50
N LEU A 49 15.70 -3.38 1.68
CA LEU A 49 16.78 -2.81 2.46
C LEU A 49 17.83 -2.24 1.52
N THR A 50 18.06 -0.93 1.64
CA THR A 50 19.05 -0.21 0.85
C THR A 50 19.66 0.91 1.67
N SER A 51 20.99 1.05 1.59
CA SER A 51 21.73 2.17 2.19
C SER A 51 21.46 2.39 3.69
N GLY A 52 21.18 1.32 4.45
CA GLY A 52 20.86 1.39 5.88
C GLY A 52 19.41 1.74 6.22
N TYR A 53 18.54 1.89 5.21
CA TYR A 53 17.10 2.11 5.38
C TYR A 53 16.31 0.86 4.99
N SER A 54 15.10 0.74 5.53
CA SER A 54 14.14 -0.30 5.17
C SER A 54 12.85 0.35 4.66
N PHE A 55 12.36 -0.15 3.53
CA PHE A 55 11.13 0.31 2.90
C PHE A 55 10.16 -0.85 2.75
N LEU A 56 8.95 -0.68 3.29
CA LEU A 56 7.84 -1.61 3.12
C LEU A 56 7.01 -1.24 1.89
N LEU A 57 7.01 -2.12 0.91
CA LEU A 57 6.22 -2.00 -0.32
C LEU A 57 4.91 -2.76 -0.14
N LYS A 58 3.80 -2.03 -0.36
CA LYS A 58 2.43 -2.56 -0.41
C LYS A 58 1.73 -1.99 -1.63
N ILE A 59 1.02 -2.84 -2.36
CA ILE A 59 0.23 -2.44 -3.53
C ILE A 59 -1.19 -2.12 -3.08
N PHE A 60 -1.65 -0.94 -3.48
CA PHE A 60 -3.01 -0.48 -3.30
C PHE A 60 -3.76 -0.53 -4.63
N HIS A 61 -5.06 -0.87 -4.57
CA HIS A 61 -5.93 -0.91 -5.74
C HIS A 61 -7.23 -0.12 -5.54
N GLU A 62 -7.58 0.74 -6.49
CA GLU A 62 -8.74 1.66 -6.42
C GLU A 62 -10.09 0.96 -6.19
N ARG A 63 -10.31 -0.23 -6.78
CA ARG A 63 -11.56 -0.99 -6.55
C ARG A 63 -11.66 -1.53 -5.11
N GLY A 64 -10.57 -1.62 -4.35
CA GLY A 64 -10.58 -1.94 -2.92
C GLY A 64 -11.22 -0.85 -2.05
N LEU A 65 -11.35 0.37 -2.58
CA LEU A 65 -12.12 1.46 -1.97
C LEU A 65 -13.63 1.35 -2.26
N MET A 66 -13.99 0.68 -3.36
CA MET A 66 -15.35 0.62 -3.91
C MET A 66 -16.08 -0.68 -3.55
N GLN A 67 -15.64 -1.41 -2.52
CA GLN A 67 -16.40 -2.52 -1.98
C GLN A 67 -17.65 -1.95 -1.27
N LYS A 68 -18.63 -1.55 -2.07
CA LYS A 68 -20.02 -1.40 -1.65
C LYS A 68 -20.41 -2.76 -1.09
N GLN A 69 -20.66 -2.78 0.22
CA GLN A 69 -21.42 -3.83 0.86
C GLN A 69 -22.73 -3.98 0.07
N ALA A 70 -22.78 -4.95 -0.84
CA ALA A 70 -24.03 -5.49 -1.32
C ALA A 70 -24.62 -6.31 -0.16
N GLY A 71 -25.29 -5.61 0.75
CA GLY A 71 -26.19 -6.16 1.76
C GLY A 71 -25.53 -7.05 2.82
N ASP A 72 -24.95 -6.45 3.87
CA ASP A 72 -25.19 -6.99 5.21
C ASP A 72 -25.02 -5.90 6.27
N VAL A 73 -26.14 -5.54 6.91
CA VAL A 73 -26.24 -4.52 7.95
C VAL A 73 -26.08 -5.22 9.29
N ASN A 74 -24.87 -5.68 9.66
CA ASN A 74 -24.58 -5.89 11.10
C ASN A 74 -23.15 -6.17 11.55
N THR A 75 -22.12 -5.92 10.75
CA THR A 75 -20.75 -6.14 11.21
C THR A 75 -19.99 -4.83 11.11
N GLN A 76 -19.53 -4.30 12.25
CA GLN A 76 -18.49 -3.27 12.30
C GLN A 76 -17.23 -3.86 11.68
N ASN A 77 -17.20 -3.94 10.35
CA ASN A 77 -16.11 -4.52 9.60
C ASN A 77 -14.95 -3.54 9.68
N ALA A 78 -13.83 -4.00 10.24
CA ALA A 78 -12.57 -3.28 10.21
C ALA A 78 -12.33 -2.75 8.78
N PRO A 79 -11.82 -1.50 8.63
CA PRO A 79 -11.56 -0.96 7.31
C PRO A 79 -10.65 -1.93 6.55
N SER A 80 -10.99 -2.22 5.29
CA SER A 80 -10.14 -3.04 4.42
C SER A 80 -8.72 -2.48 4.41
N GLU A 81 -7.72 -3.34 4.26
CA GLU A 81 -6.32 -2.92 4.27
C GLU A 81 -6.06 -1.82 3.22
N ASP A 82 -6.65 -1.96 2.02
CA ASP A 82 -6.62 -0.95 0.96
C ASP A 82 -7.17 0.41 1.41
N LYS A 83 -8.29 0.42 2.16
CA LYS A 83 -8.87 1.66 2.70
C LYS A 83 -7.94 2.29 3.75
N MET A 84 -7.30 1.48 4.59
CA MET A 84 -6.35 1.97 5.58
C MET A 84 -5.08 2.55 4.93
N LEU A 85 -4.55 1.88 3.90
CA LEU A 85 -3.42 2.37 3.11
C LEU A 85 -3.75 3.71 2.45
N PHE A 86 -4.94 3.83 1.85
CA PHE A 86 -5.40 5.09 1.27
C PHE A 86 -5.49 6.21 2.32
N LEU A 87 -6.15 5.97 3.45
CA LEU A 87 -6.26 6.97 4.52
C LEU A 87 -4.89 7.39 5.06
N ARG A 88 -3.96 6.44 5.24
CA ARG A 88 -2.58 6.73 5.66
C ARG A 88 -1.84 7.61 4.64
N SER A 89 -2.04 7.37 3.34
CA SER A 89 -1.43 8.20 2.29
C SER A 89 -1.95 9.64 2.28
N GLN A 90 -3.27 9.81 2.46
CA GLN A 90 -3.89 11.13 2.60
C GLN A 90 -3.37 11.85 3.85
N HIS A 91 -3.33 11.14 4.98
CA HIS A 91 -2.84 11.68 6.25
C HIS A 91 -1.36 12.11 6.17
N SER A 92 -0.49 11.29 5.58
CA SER A 92 0.92 11.64 5.37
C SER A 92 1.07 12.89 4.50
N SER A 93 0.26 13.01 3.44
CA SER A 93 0.26 14.19 2.56
C SER A 93 -0.18 15.46 3.32
N MET A 94 -1.20 15.35 4.18
CA MET A 94 -1.65 16.46 5.03
C MET A 94 -0.57 16.89 6.02
N ILE A 95 0.09 15.94 6.70
CA ILE A 95 1.20 16.24 7.61
C ILE A 95 2.33 16.94 6.88
N ASN A 96 2.73 16.44 5.70
CA ASN A 96 3.80 17.06 4.92
C ASN A 96 3.43 18.50 4.49
N GLY A 97 2.16 18.73 4.12
CA GLY A 97 1.64 20.06 3.83
C GLY A 97 1.66 21.00 5.05
N LEU A 98 1.30 20.50 6.23
CA LEU A 98 1.37 21.25 7.49
C LEU A 98 2.82 21.57 7.87
N HIS A 99 3.75 20.62 7.71
CA HIS A 99 5.16 20.84 8.01
C HIS A 99 5.77 22.00 7.20
N GLY A 100 5.33 22.16 5.94
CA GLY A 100 5.72 23.30 5.10
C GLY A 100 5.28 24.67 5.64
N ARG A 101 4.21 24.73 6.44
CA ARG A 101 3.71 25.96 7.08
C ARG A 101 4.14 26.10 8.54
N PHE A 102 4.25 24.99 9.25
CA PHE A 102 4.54 24.90 10.68
C PHE A 102 5.74 23.99 10.89
N GLN A 103 6.94 24.54 10.75
CA GLN A 103 8.20 23.80 10.88
C GLN A 103 8.36 23.11 12.24
N MET A 104 7.78 23.70 13.30
CA MET A 104 7.78 23.15 14.66
C MET A 104 6.87 21.93 14.84
N TYR A 105 5.97 21.64 13.89
CA TYR A 105 5.07 20.50 14.00
C TYR A 105 5.84 19.18 14.17
N GLY A 106 6.87 18.95 13.34
CA GLY A 106 7.65 17.72 13.34
C GLY A 106 8.36 17.44 14.68
N PRO A 107 9.14 18.39 15.22
CA PRO A 107 9.76 18.23 16.54
C PRO A 107 8.77 18.02 17.71
N VAL A 108 7.57 18.59 17.64
CA VAL A 108 6.58 18.51 18.74
C VAL A 108 5.84 17.16 18.77
N VAL A 109 5.67 16.51 17.62
CA VAL A 109 4.98 15.21 17.53
C VAL A 109 5.93 14.00 17.64
N ARG A 110 7.25 14.21 17.70
CA ARG A 110 8.26 13.18 17.93
C ARG A 110 8.43 12.90 19.41
#